data_AF-J4TJ34-F1
#
_entry.id   AF-J4TJ34-F1
#
_cell.length_a   1.000
_cell.length_b   1.000
_cell.length_c   1.000
_cell.angle_alpha   90.00
_cell.angle_beta   90.00
_cell.angle_gamma   90.00
#
_symmetry.space_group_name_H-M   'P 1'
#
loop_
_entity.id
_entity.type
_entity.pdbx_description
1 polymer ?
#
loop_
_entity_poly.entity_id
_entity_poly.type
_entity_poly.pdbx_seq_one_letter_code
_entity_poly.pdbx_strand_id
1 'polypeptide(L)'
;MTMKKILVPAIILLLVLGWGNIIGGNARERKNYNEHMSNAKAFDEKEIYIDALDQYKKALEFTKDKLPVEEAILDDYLNLKKYKEFEKQGSMILEDYNYPKEITKKVVDYYIERKQSANALKVVNAYLERQPNDDEFLELQGKLRGVYTEIYFAGASIDEFYNGFYVFTNNDKKGLMKSDGSEKIKSQYDDILPYGKDPIYAPVCKDGEWYYIEKNGYKKLLPDFKVDLLGVFGNKLAPYKTGEKYSYMDEYAKKAIELTYDFAGGFANKRAAVKKDGKWAVIKNDFSQVTDFIYDDVIMDDLGFATSQNVYIAKLDGKYHIFDLDGNMKGSEGFDDAKAFVSDDIAAVKMNNKWCFANKNGEIELMTEYRNAKSFSNGFAAVYDGKKWGYINKKATVVIDFGFSEAGCFNSSGVAAVKKGTWKFIKLVE
;
A
#
# COMPACT_ATOMS: atom_id res chain seq x y z
N MET A 1 72.51 -20.18 41.57
CA MET A 1 71.10 -19.76 41.81
C MET A 1 70.34 -20.01 40.51
N THR A 2 69.53 -21.08 40.44
CA THR A 2 68.96 -21.61 39.19
C THR A 2 68.06 -20.60 38.48
N MET A 3 68.22 -20.44 37.15
CA MET A 3 67.43 -19.55 36.25
C MET A 3 65.91 -19.53 36.52
N LYS A 4 65.34 -20.64 36.99
CA LYS A 4 63.93 -20.75 37.40
C LYS A 4 63.52 -19.83 38.58
N LYS A 5 64.45 -19.43 39.46
CA LYS A 5 64.16 -18.57 40.63
C LYS A 5 64.07 -17.07 40.27
N ILE A 6 64.53 -16.64 39.09
CA ILE A 6 64.51 -15.23 38.64
C ILE A 6 63.44 -15.01 37.55
N LEU A 7 63.13 -16.05 36.76
CA LEU A 7 62.15 -15.96 35.66
C LEU A 7 60.71 -15.74 36.15
N VAL A 8 60.31 -16.40 37.25
CA VAL A 8 58.96 -16.29 37.81
C VAL A 8 58.68 -14.88 38.36
N PRO A 9 59.55 -14.25 39.18
CA PRO A 9 59.39 -12.85 39.58
C PRO A 9 59.37 -11.86 38.42
N ALA A 10 60.17 -12.07 37.37
CA ALA A 10 60.23 -11.19 36.21
C ALA A 10 58.95 -11.24 35.36
N ILE A 11 58.35 -12.42 35.19
CA ILE A 11 57.06 -12.58 34.50
C ILE A 11 55.93 -11.97 35.33
N ILE A 12 55.94 -12.12 36.65
CA ILE A 12 54.97 -11.46 37.54
C ILE A 12 55.13 -9.94 37.47
N LEU A 13 56.35 -9.41 37.43
CA LEU A 13 56.59 -7.97 37.30
C LEU A 13 56.10 -7.43 35.95
N LEU A 14 56.35 -8.15 34.85
CA LEU A 14 55.86 -7.77 33.51
C LEU A 14 54.33 -7.86 33.40
N LEU A 15 53.71 -8.84 34.06
CA LEU A 15 52.24 -8.91 34.17
C LEU A 15 51.70 -7.77 35.04
N VAL A 16 52.30 -7.47 36.19
CA VAL A 16 51.88 -6.36 37.06
C VAL A 16 52.08 -5.00 36.38
N LEU A 17 53.16 -4.80 35.64
CA LEU A 17 53.40 -3.58 34.84
C LEU A 17 52.47 -3.50 33.63
N GLY A 18 52.17 -4.63 32.98
CA GLY A 18 51.21 -4.72 31.88
C GLY A 18 49.79 -4.40 32.33
N TRP A 19 49.33 -5.01 33.43
CA TRP A 19 48.03 -4.71 34.05
C TRP A 19 48.01 -3.30 34.66
N GLY A 20 49.11 -2.82 35.24
CA GLY A 20 49.23 -1.45 35.76
C GLY A 20 49.10 -0.37 34.68
N ASN A 21 49.68 -0.60 33.50
CA ASN A 21 49.52 0.31 32.35
C ASN A 21 48.11 0.24 31.72
N ILE A 22 47.50 -0.94 31.66
CA ILE A 22 46.12 -1.09 31.15
C ILE A 22 45.12 -0.47 32.13
N ILE A 23 45.25 -0.72 33.43
CA ILE A 23 44.37 -0.16 34.47
C ILE A 23 44.59 1.35 34.61
N GLY A 24 45.84 1.82 34.57
CA GLY A 24 46.18 3.26 34.63
C GLY A 24 45.75 4.04 33.39
N GLY A 25 45.89 3.45 32.20
CA GLY A 25 45.40 4.01 30.93
C GLY A 25 43.88 4.17 30.93
N ASN A 26 43.16 3.09 31.28
CA ASN A 26 41.69 3.11 31.39
C ASN A 26 41.19 4.11 32.45
N ALA A 27 41.93 4.29 33.56
CA ALA A 27 41.58 5.27 34.58
C ALA A 27 41.76 6.72 34.08
N ARG A 28 42.81 6.99 33.28
CA ARG A 28 43.06 8.30 32.69
C ARG A 28 42.01 8.66 31.62
N GLU A 29 41.69 7.72 30.73
CA GLU A 29 40.63 7.91 29.73
C GLU A 29 39.29 8.20 30.39
N ARG A 30 38.90 7.42 31.41
CA ARG A 30 37.66 7.66 32.17
C ARG A 30 37.64 9.03 32.84
N LYS A 31 38.78 9.49 33.39
CA LYS A 31 38.88 10.82 33.99
C LYS A 31 38.65 11.92 32.95
N ASN A 32 39.34 11.84 31.81
CA ASN A 32 39.21 12.82 30.72
C ASN A 32 37.78 12.84 30.15
N TYR A 33 37.18 11.66 29.93
CA TYR A 33 35.78 11.54 29.53
C TYR A 33 34.85 12.27 30.51
N ASN A 34 34.95 11.97 31.81
CA ASN A 34 34.10 12.58 32.83
C ASN A 34 34.28 14.10 32.90
N GLU A 35 35.52 14.59 32.75
CA GLU A 35 35.83 16.03 32.75
C GLU A 35 35.15 16.74 31.56
N HIS A 36 35.36 16.23 30.35
CA HIS A 36 34.73 16.81 29.15
C HIS A 36 33.21 16.72 29.19
N MET A 37 32.63 15.59 29.61
CA MET A 37 31.19 15.44 29.78
C MET A 37 30.61 16.41 30.82
N SER A 38 31.30 16.60 31.95
CA SER A 38 30.86 17.54 32.99
C SER A 38 30.91 18.99 32.49
N ASN A 39 31.96 19.35 31.76
CA ASN A 39 32.08 20.68 31.17
C ASN A 39 31.01 20.92 30.11
N ALA A 40 30.76 19.94 29.24
CA ALA A 40 29.73 20.02 28.20
C ALA A 40 28.34 20.26 28.82
N LYS A 41 27.94 19.43 29.79
CA LYS A 41 26.66 19.59 30.51
C LYS A 41 26.53 20.95 31.20
N ALA A 42 27.61 21.46 31.80
CA ALA A 42 27.61 22.78 32.43
C ALA A 42 27.47 23.94 31.40
N PHE A 43 27.87 23.72 30.15
CA PHE A 43 27.60 24.65 29.05
C PHE A 43 26.15 24.53 28.55
N ASP A 44 25.61 23.31 28.44
CA ASP A 44 24.20 23.09 28.05
C ASP A 44 23.21 23.71 29.03
N GLU A 45 23.45 23.57 30.33
CA GLU A 45 22.64 24.20 31.39
C GLU A 45 22.60 25.73 31.26
N LYS A 46 23.57 26.31 30.56
CA LYS A 46 23.68 27.76 30.29
C LYS A 46 23.30 28.11 28.85
N GLU A 47 22.80 27.15 28.08
CA GLU A 47 22.46 27.28 26.66
C GLU A 47 23.66 27.68 25.76
N ILE A 48 24.89 27.33 26.17
CA ILE A 48 26.14 27.63 25.45
C ILE A 48 26.52 26.43 24.56
N TYR A 49 25.64 26.10 23.61
CA TYR A 49 25.71 24.84 22.85
C TYR A 49 26.95 24.72 21.92
N ILE A 50 27.57 25.83 21.51
CA ILE A 50 28.79 25.75 20.66
C ILE A 50 29.96 25.20 21.47
N ASP A 51 30.13 25.67 22.70
CA ASP A 51 31.21 25.22 23.59
C ASP A 51 30.89 23.83 24.16
N ALA A 52 29.62 23.53 24.41
CA ALA A 52 29.18 22.19 24.78
C ALA A 52 29.52 21.16 23.69
N LEU A 53 29.22 21.44 22.42
CA LEU A 53 29.58 20.59 21.29
C LEU A 53 31.08 20.31 21.19
N ASP A 54 31.93 21.31 21.44
CA ASP A 54 33.38 21.12 21.45
C ASP A 54 33.81 20.15 22.56
N GLN A 55 33.23 20.29 23.76
CA GLN A 55 33.49 19.39 24.88
C GLN A 55 32.96 17.98 24.61
N TYR A 56 31.76 17.81 24.07
CA TYR A 56 31.23 16.50 23.70
C TYR A 56 32.08 15.80 22.64
N LYS A 57 32.55 16.53 21.62
CA LYS A 57 33.46 15.96 20.60
C LYS A 57 34.77 15.48 21.21
N LYS A 58 35.33 16.21 22.18
CA LYS A 58 36.50 15.75 22.94
C LYS A 58 36.19 14.52 23.80
N ALA A 59 35.01 14.45 24.41
CA ALA A 59 34.59 13.29 25.19
C ALA A 59 34.52 12.00 24.36
N LEU A 60 34.14 12.08 23.07
CA LEU A 60 34.11 10.93 22.15
C LEU A 60 35.48 10.25 21.96
N GLU A 61 36.58 10.97 22.14
CA GLU A 61 37.93 10.42 22.00
C GLU A 61 38.29 9.45 23.15
N PHE A 62 37.56 9.53 24.27
CA PHE A 62 37.88 8.81 25.51
C PHE A 62 36.82 7.77 25.92
N THR A 63 35.80 7.51 25.08
CA THR A 63 34.77 6.49 25.37
C THR A 63 34.59 5.51 24.21
N LYS A 64 34.34 4.25 24.56
CA LYS A 64 33.87 3.21 23.62
C LYS A 64 32.35 3.19 23.51
N ASP A 65 31.66 3.54 24.59
CA ASP A 65 30.21 3.74 24.60
C ASP A 65 29.93 5.18 24.19
N LYS A 66 29.75 5.38 22.88
CA LYS A 66 29.64 6.71 22.28
C LYS A 66 28.20 7.22 22.28
N LEU A 67 27.20 6.34 22.36
CA LEU A 67 25.79 6.70 22.23
C LEU A 67 25.37 7.85 23.16
N PRO A 68 25.72 7.87 24.47
CA PRO A 68 25.31 8.97 25.35
C PRO A 68 25.89 10.34 24.94
N VAL A 69 27.07 10.35 24.33
CA VAL A 69 27.74 11.56 23.86
C VAL A 69 27.18 11.99 22.51
N GLU A 70 26.95 11.03 21.61
CA GLU A 70 26.37 11.28 20.29
C GLU A 70 24.92 11.76 20.39
N GLU A 71 24.17 11.28 21.37
CA GLU A 71 22.83 11.78 21.70
C GLU A 71 22.87 13.25 22.17
N ALA A 72 23.78 13.61 23.07
CA ALA A 72 23.90 14.99 23.54
C ALA A 72 24.32 15.95 22.41
N ILE A 73 25.25 15.51 21.55
CA ILE A 73 25.62 16.25 20.32
C ILE A 73 24.41 16.45 19.40
N LEU A 74 23.54 15.45 19.31
CA LEU A 74 22.33 15.50 18.49
C LEU A 74 21.36 16.58 19.02
N ASP A 75 21.19 16.68 20.34
CA ASP A 75 20.37 17.72 20.98
C ASP A 75 20.92 19.12 20.73
N ASP A 76 22.24 19.31 20.86
CA ASP A 76 22.90 20.58 20.55
C ASP A 76 22.74 21.01 19.10
N TYR A 77 22.76 20.06 18.15
CA TYR A 77 22.49 20.38 16.75
C TYR A 77 21.07 20.89 16.53
N LEU A 78 20.06 20.37 17.24
CA LEU A 78 18.70 20.92 17.20
C LEU A 78 18.65 22.33 17.77
N ASN A 79 19.22 22.53 18.97
CA ASN A 79 19.23 23.83 19.64
C ASN A 79 19.92 24.92 18.80
N LEU A 80 21.02 24.57 18.14
CA LEU A 80 21.75 25.45 17.22
C LEU A 80 21.13 25.55 15.83
N LYS A 81 20.03 24.86 15.56
CA LYS A 81 19.39 24.78 14.23
C LYS A 81 20.33 24.28 13.13
N LYS A 82 21.31 23.45 13.49
CA LYS A 82 22.27 22.76 12.61
C LYS A 82 21.63 21.50 12.04
N TYR A 83 20.58 21.67 11.25
CA TYR A 83 19.71 20.57 10.80
C TYR A 83 20.42 19.55 9.90
N LYS A 84 21.36 20.00 9.07
CA LYS A 84 22.12 19.10 8.19
C LYS A 84 22.99 18.16 9.00
N GLU A 85 23.62 18.68 10.05
CA GLU A 85 24.43 17.93 11.00
C GLU A 85 23.56 17.00 11.84
N PHE A 86 22.39 17.46 12.30
CA PHE A 86 21.39 16.65 12.98
C PHE A 86 20.96 15.45 12.13
N GLU A 87 20.53 15.67 10.89
CA GLU A 87 20.07 14.58 9.99
C GLU A 87 21.18 13.56 9.74
N LYS A 88 22.41 14.03 9.51
CA LYS A 88 23.56 13.16 9.29
C LYS A 88 23.88 12.32 10.54
N GLN A 89 24.04 12.96 11.70
CA GLN A 89 24.40 12.28 12.93
C GLN A 89 23.26 11.36 13.40
N GLY A 90 22.02 11.82 13.34
CA GLY A 90 20.84 11.05 13.68
C GLY A 90 20.73 9.78 12.84
N SER A 91 20.89 9.87 11.52
CA SER A 91 20.87 8.68 10.64
C SER A 91 22.00 7.71 10.98
N MET A 92 23.20 8.21 11.30
CA MET A 92 24.31 7.35 11.74
C MET A 92 23.98 6.63 13.05
N ILE A 93 23.47 7.35 14.06
CA ILE A 93 23.09 6.74 15.35
C ILE A 93 22.00 5.67 15.14
N LEU A 94 21.00 5.94 14.31
CA LEU A 94 19.93 4.97 14.06
C LEU A 94 20.49 3.68 13.44
N GLU A 95 21.39 3.76 12.46
CA GLU A 95 21.98 2.56 11.86
C GLU A 95 22.99 1.86 12.79
N ASP A 96 23.91 2.61 13.40
CA ASP A 96 25.00 2.07 14.21
C ASP A 96 24.51 1.38 15.49
N TYR A 97 23.39 1.86 16.06
CA TYR A 97 22.82 1.35 17.31
C TYR A 97 21.48 0.64 17.13
N ASN A 98 21.14 0.25 15.89
CA ASN A 98 19.94 -0.51 15.56
C ASN A 98 18.63 0.14 16.06
N TYR A 99 18.50 1.44 15.76
CA TYR A 99 17.33 2.28 16.00
C TYR A 99 16.90 2.34 17.48
N PRO A 100 17.71 2.96 18.36
CA PRO A 100 17.31 3.18 19.76
C PRO A 100 16.00 3.96 19.84
N LYS A 101 15.07 3.53 20.69
CA LYS A 101 13.68 4.05 20.73
C LYS A 101 13.62 5.58 20.90
N GLU A 102 14.29 6.13 21.91
CA GLU A 102 14.27 7.57 22.20
C GLU A 102 14.88 8.41 21.08
N ILE A 103 16.00 7.96 20.49
CA ILE A 103 16.64 8.64 19.36
C ILE A 103 15.75 8.57 18.12
N THR A 104 15.14 7.41 17.87
CA THR A 104 14.19 7.23 16.77
C THR A 104 13.04 8.22 16.91
N LYS A 105 12.46 8.32 18.10
CA LYS A 105 11.37 9.26 18.40
C LYS A 105 11.82 10.70 18.14
N LYS A 106 13.00 11.09 18.62
CA LYS A 106 13.59 12.43 18.42
C LYS A 106 13.76 12.78 16.93
N VAL A 107 14.28 11.86 16.13
CA VAL A 107 14.44 12.05 14.67
C VAL A 107 13.09 12.12 13.96
N VAL A 108 12.11 11.32 14.39
CA VAL A 108 10.75 11.35 13.82
C VAL A 108 10.03 12.66 14.16
N ASP A 109 10.08 13.09 15.42
CA ASP A 109 9.50 14.36 15.87
C ASP A 109 10.09 15.54 15.10
N TYR A 110 11.41 15.57 14.89
CA TYR A 110 12.10 16.55 14.03
C TYR A 110 11.49 16.61 12.62
N TYR A 111 11.27 15.47 11.97
CA TYR A 111 10.67 15.45 10.64
C TYR A 111 9.20 15.89 10.64
N ILE A 112 8.43 15.51 11.66
CA ILE A 112 7.02 15.90 11.81
C ILE A 112 6.88 17.41 11.98
N GLU A 113 7.64 18.01 12.88
CA GLU A 113 7.63 19.47 13.14
C GLU A 113 7.92 20.29 11.88
N ARG A 114 8.72 19.71 10.97
CA ARG A 114 9.11 20.32 9.69
C ARG A 114 8.18 19.94 8.52
N LYS A 115 7.06 19.27 8.81
CA LYS A 115 6.08 18.80 7.81
C LYS A 115 6.67 17.84 6.78
N GLN A 116 7.69 17.08 7.17
CA GLN A 116 8.37 16.08 6.34
C GLN A 116 7.84 14.67 6.68
N SER A 117 6.52 14.46 6.57
CA SER A 117 5.85 13.20 6.94
C SER A 117 6.42 11.98 6.20
N ALA A 118 6.90 12.14 4.97
CA ALA A 118 7.60 11.11 4.20
C ALA A 118 8.87 10.62 4.91
N ASN A 119 9.70 11.56 5.36
CA ASN A 119 10.96 11.23 6.05
C ASN A 119 10.68 10.63 7.43
N ALA A 120 9.69 11.18 8.15
CA ALA A 120 9.21 10.60 9.40
C ALA A 120 8.75 9.15 9.21
N LEU A 121 7.94 8.87 8.19
CA LEU A 121 7.41 7.54 7.91
C LEU A 121 8.52 6.54 7.57
N LYS A 122 9.55 6.97 6.82
CA LYS A 122 10.72 6.12 6.53
C LYS A 122 11.44 5.67 7.79
N VAL A 123 11.68 6.59 8.72
CA VAL A 123 12.33 6.29 10.00
C VAL A 123 11.45 5.36 10.86
N VAL A 124 10.15 5.63 10.93
CA VAL A 124 9.19 4.77 11.65
C VAL A 124 9.13 3.36 11.06
N ASN A 125 9.09 3.22 9.74
CA ASN A 125 9.07 1.91 9.08
C ASN A 125 10.34 1.11 9.38
N ALA A 126 11.51 1.75 9.27
CA ALA A 126 12.78 1.09 9.57
C ALA A 126 12.88 0.66 11.05
N TYR A 127 12.34 1.45 11.98
CA TYR A 127 12.21 1.06 13.38
C TYR A 127 11.29 -0.16 13.56
N LEU A 128 10.10 -0.14 12.95
CA LEU A 128 9.11 -1.21 13.08
C LEU A 128 9.52 -2.53 12.40
N GLU A 129 10.38 -2.49 11.37
CA GLU A 129 11.00 -3.70 10.82
C GLU A 129 11.83 -4.45 11.89
N ARG A 130 12.39 -3.72 12.86
CA ARG A 130 13.20 -4.25 13.96
C ARG A 130 12.36 -4.51 15.22
N GLN A 131 11.36 -3.68 15.46
CA GLN A 131 10.47 -3.72 16.63
C GLN A 131 8.99 -3.78 16.20
N PRO A 132 8.52 -4.88 15.58
CA PRO A 132 7.21 -4.93 14.91
C PRO A 132 6.00 -4.79 15.83
N ASN A 133 6.21 -4.95 17.14
CA ASN A 133 5.16 -4.93 18.15
C ASN A 133 5.18 -3.67 19.04
N ASP A 134 5.96 -2.63 18.69
CA ASP A 134 5.93 -1.37 19.44
C ASP A 134 4.67 -0.56 19.11
N ASP A 135 3.72 -0.54 20.05
CA ASP A 135 2.41 0.08 19.85
C ASP A 135 2.47 1.59 19.58
N GLU A 136 3.41 2.30 20.19
CA GLU A 136 3.58 3.75 20.02
C GLU A 136 4.00 4.05 18.58
N PHE A 137 5.00 3.34 18.05
CA PHE A 137 5.44 3.53 16.68
C PHE A 137 4.43 2.99 15.65
N LEU A 138 3.66 1.95 15.99
CA LEU A 138 2.58 1.46 15.13
C LEU A 138 1.44 2.50 15.01
N GLU A 139 1.08 3.17 16.11
CA GLU A 139 0.11 4.27 16.09
C GLU A 139 0.65 5.44 15.26
N LEU A 140 1.92 5.79 15.45
CA LEU A 140 2.58 6.86 14.71
C LEU A 140 2.67 6.56 13.21
N GLN A 141 2.98 5.32 12.84
CA GLN A 141 2.94 4.85 11.45
C GLN A 141 1.55 5.03 10.86
N GLY A 142 0.50 4.64 11.60
CA GLY A 142 -0.90 4.82 11.17
C GLY A 142 -1.23 6.27 10.86
N LYS A 143 -0.87 7.19 11.77
CA LYS A 143 -1.06 8.64 11.59
C LYS A 143 -0.31 9.17 10.37
N LEU A 144 0.97 8.80 10.23
CA LEU A 144 1.81 9.28 9.13
C LEU A 144 1.36 8.76 7.78
N ARG A 145 0.94 7.49 7.68
CA ARG A 145 0.40 6.93 6.42
C ARG A 145 -0.97 7.49 6.07
N GLY A 146 -1.69 8.08 7.02
CA GLY A 146 -2.93 8.82 6.78
C GLY A 146 -2.72 10.22 6.20
N VAL A 147 -1.49 10.74 6.18
CA VAL A 147 -1.20 12.04 5.59
C VAL A 147 -1.28 11.94 4.07
N TYR A 148 -2.05 12.84 3.47
CA TYR A 148 -2.25 12.88 2.03
C TYR A 148 -2.19 14.30 1.46
N THR A 149 -1.97 14.38 0.16
CA THR A 149 -2.13 15.62 -0.63
C THR A 149 -3.36 15.51 -1.53
N GLU A 150 -4.02 16.64 -1.79
CA GLU A 150 -5.16 16.69 -2.72
C GLU A 150 -4.71 17.14 -4.10
N ILE A 151 -5.12 16.40 -5.13
CA ILE A 151 -4.96 16.78 -6.54
C ILE A 151 -6.36 17.05 -7.09
N TYR A 152 -6.58 18.29 -7.52
CA TYR A 152 -7.88 18.73 -8.03
C TYR A 152 -8.16 18.18 -9.42
N PHE A 153 -9.41 17.80 -9.64
CA PHE A 153 -9.95 17.37 -10.92
C PHE A 153 -11.16 18.25 -11.28
N ALA A 154 -11.25 18.67 -12.54
CA ALA A 154 -12.25 19.62 -13.01
C ALA A 154 -13.42 18.98 -13.78
N GLY A 155 -13.53 17.65 -13.86
CA GLY A 155 -14.63 16.99 -14.58
C GLY A 155 -15.82 16.62 -13.71
N ALA A 156 -16.85 16.09 -14.38
CA ALA A 156 -18.15 15.79 -13.77
C ALA A 156 -18.13 14.52 -12.90
N SER A 157 -17.42 13.48 -13.37
CA SER A 157 -17.27 12.21 -12.66
C SER A 157 -15.93 11.54 -12.94
N ILE A 158 -15.54 10.65 -12.02
CA ILE A 158 -14.42 9.72 -12.14
C ILE A 158 -14.94 8.34 -11.70
N ASP A 159 -14.67 7.31 -12.50
CA ASP A 159 -14.98 5.90 -12.19
C ASP A 159 -13.77 5.21 -11.52
N GLU A 160 -13.85 3.90 -11.23
CA GLU A 160 -12.79 3.18 -10.52
C GLU A 160 -11.47 3.06 -11.32
N PHE A 161 -10.35 2.93 -10.61
CA PHE A 161 -9.01 2.78 -11.18
C PHE A 161 -8.78 1.35 -11.68
N TYR A 162 -8.35 1.20 -12.93
CA TYR A 162 -7.89 -0.09 -13.43
C TYR A 162 -6.72 0.04 -14.40
N ASN A 163 -5.77 -0.88 -14.26
CA ASN A 163 -4.59 -1.01 -15.12
C ASN A 163 -3.86 0.33 -15.39
N GLY A 164 -3.76 1.19 -14.37
CA GLY A 164 -3.07 2.47 -14.47
C GLY A 164 -3.96 3.69 -14.75
N PHE A 165 -5.26 3.52 -14.96
CA PHE A 165 -6.13 4.58 -15.45
C PHE A 165 -7.48 4.66 -14.74
N TYR A 166 -7.95 5.89 -14.58
CA TYR A 166 -9.32 6.25 -14.24
C TYR A 166 -10.09 6.57 -15.53
N VAL A 167 -11.35 6.14 -15.61
CA VAL A 167 -12.29 6.71 -16.60
C VAL A 167 -12.84 8.01 -16.01
N PHE A 168 -12.87 9.07 -16.81
CA PHE A 168 -13.41 10.34 -16.38
C PHE A 168 -14.39 10.90 -17.40
N THR A 169 -15.38 11.64 -16.92
CA THR A 169 -16.38 12.28 -17.78
C THR A 169 -16.23 13.80 -17.74
N ASN A 170 -16.16 14.41 -18.92
CA ASN A 170 -16.17 15.85 -19.10
C ASN A 170 -17.00 16.21 -20.35
N ASN A 171 -17.92 17.18 -20.22
CA ASN A 171 -18.88 17.56 -21.27
C ASN A 171 -19.57 16.34 -21.92
N ASP A 172 -20.11 15.43 -21.10
CA ASP A 172 -20.81 14.21 -21.51
C ASP A 172 -19.98 13.22 -22.36
N LYS A 173 -18.66 13.42 -22.44
CA LYS A 173 -17.73 12.51 -23.10
C LYS A 173 -16.76 11.92 -22.10
N LYS A 174 -16.39 10.66 -22.33
CA LYS A 174 -15.47 9.92 -21.48
C LYS A 174 -14.06 9.88 -22.07
N GLY A 175 -13.08 9.84 -21.17
CA GLY A 175 -11.65 9.72 -21.46
C GLY A 175 -10.93 8.86 -20.41
N LEU A 176 -9.62 8.72 -20.55
CA LEU A 176 -8.75 8.03 -19.58
C LEU A 176 -7.77 9.01 -18.97
N MET A 177 -7.58 8.91 -17.66
CA MET A 177 -6.71 9.79 -16.88
C MET A 177 -5.80 8.97 -15.97
N LYS A 178 -4.59 9.46 -15.72
CA LYS A 178 -3.63 8.85 -14.81
C LYS A 178 -3.87 9.31 -13.36
N SER A 179 -3.23 8.62 -12.41
CA SER A 179 -3.29 8.96 -10.99
C SER A 179 -2.74 10.34 -10.60
N ASP A 180 -1.96 10.98 -11.48
CA ASP A 180 -1.47 12.35 -11.29
C ASP A 180 -2.45 13.43 -11.79
N GLY A 181 -3.62 13.02 -12.28
CA GLY A 181 -4.63 13.90 -12.87
C GLY A 181 -4.37 14.26 -14.33
N SER A 182 -3.28 13.79 -14.94
CA SER A 182 -3.02 14.04 -16.37
C SER A 182 -3.88 13.15 -17.26
N GLU A 183 -4.49 13.75 -18.29
CA GLU A 183 -5.26 13.01 -19.29
C GLU A 183 -4.32 12.12 -20.13
N LYS A 184 -4.64 10.82 -20.17
CA LYS A 184 -4.01 9.87 -21.08
C LYS A 184 -4.72 9.84 -22.43
N ILE A 185 -6.05 9.82 -22.39
CA ILE A 185 -6.95 9.87 -23.54
C ILE A 185 -7.97 10.97 -23.23
N LYS A 186 -8.05 11.98 -24.11
CA LYS A 186 -8.99 13.09 -23.93
C LYS A 186 -10.44 12.59 -23.89
N SER A 187 -11.29 13.33 -23.19
CA SER A 187 -12.74 13.09 -23.17
C SER A 187 -13.34 13.36 -24.55
N GLN A 188 -13.55 12.30 -25.34
CA GLN A 188 -14.09 12.41 -26.71
C GLN A 188 -14.98 11.23 -27.11
N TYR A 189 -15.13 10.23 -26.25
CA TYR A 189 -15.89 9.02 -26.51
C TYR A 189 -17.23 9.06 -25.80
N ASP A 190 -18.25 8.42 -26.36
CA ASP A 190 -19.52 8.18 -25.66
C ASP A 190 -19.30 7.23 -24.49
N ASP A 191 -18.44 6.24 -24.69
CA ASP A 191 -17.98 5.35 -23.64
C ASP A 191 -16.54 4.90 -23.86
N ILE A 192 -15.82 4.62 -22.78
CA ILE A 192 -14.46 4.07 -22.80
C ILE A 192 -14.24 3.29 -21.52
N LEU A 193 -13.68 2.09 -21.63
CA LEU A 193 -13.18 1.35 -20.48
C LEU A 193 -11.65 1.42 -20.43
N PRO A 194 -11.04 1.22 -19.25
CA PRO A 194 -9.59 1.14 -19.13
C PRO A 194 -8.97 0.05 -20.00
N TYR A 195 -7.66 0.16 -20.25
CA TYR A 195 -6.95 -0.84 -21.03
C TYR A 195 -6.99 -2.22 -20.38
N GLY A 196 -7.21 -3.26 -21.19
CA GLY A 196 -7.02 -4.65 -20.80
C GLY A 196 -5.56 -5.02 -20.54
N LYS A 197 -5.31 -6.26 -20.11
CA LYS A 197 -3.95 -6.74 -19.81
C LYS A 197 -3.31 -7.49 -20.98
N ASP A 198 -4.09 -8.25 -21.74
CA ASP A 198 -3.59 -9.10 -22.81
C ASP A 198 -4.68 -9.32 -23.87
N PRO A 199 -4.62 -8.65 -25.03
CA PRO A 199 -3.73 -7.53 -25.36
C PRO A 199 -4.08 -6.23 -24.60
N ILE A 200 -3.15 -5.26 -24.60
CA ILE A 200 -3.33 -3.96 -23.92
C ILE A 200 -4.07 -2.98 -24.83
N TYR A 201 -5.37 -3.21 -25.02
CA TYR A 201 -6.28 -2.35 -25.76
C TYR A 201 -7.42 -1.85 -24.87
N ALA A 202 -7.94 -0.66 -25.16
CA ALA A 202 -9.12 -0.11 -24.50
C ALA A 202 -10.31 -0.16 -25.47
N PRO A 203 -11.47 -0.73 -25.07
CA PRO A 203 -12.69 -0.62 -25.85
C PRO A 203 -13.25 0.80 -25.71
N VAL A 204 -13.71 1.35 -26.83
CA VAL A 204 -14.31 2.68 -26.92
C VAL A 204 -15.57 2.63 -27.76
N CYS A 205 -16.54 3.46 -27.39
CA CYS A 205 -17.71 3.77 -28.18
C CYS A 205 -17.60 5.20 -28.69
N LYS A 206 -17.68 5.38 -30.00
CA LYS A 206 -17.76 6.71 -30.62
C LYS A 206 -18.85 6.74 -31.66
N ASP A 207 -19.78 7.66 -31.50
CA ASP A 207 -20.94 7.85 -32.38
C ASP A 207 -21.75 6.54 -32.53
N GLY A 208 -21.85 5.77 -31.44
CA GLY A 208 -22.51 4.46 -31.38
C GLY A 208 -21.71 3.28 -31.94
N GLU A 209 -20.51 3.49 -32.50
CA GLU A 209 -19.64 2.42 -32.99
C GLU A 209 -18.63 2.00 -31.91
N TRP A 210 -18.62 0.70 -31.58
CA TRP A 210 -17.66 0.11 -30.64
C TRP A 210 -16.42 -0.44 -31.36
N TYR A 211 -15.23 -0.07 -30.88
CA TYR A 211 -13.94 -0.55 -31.38
C TYR A 211 -12.85 -0.49 -30.30
N TYR A 212 -11.65 -1.00 -30.59
CA TYR A 212 -10.51 -0.91 -29.67
C TYR A 212 -9.48 0.11 -30.13
N ILE A 213 -8.83 0.75 -29.17
CA ILE A 213 -7.68 1.64 -29.38
C ILE A 213 -6.42 1.13 -28.70
N GLU A 214 -5.25 1.47 -29.25
CA GLU A 214 -3.95 1.28 -28.58
C GLU A 214 -3.69 2.37 -27.52
N LYS A 215 -2.57 2.23 -26.80
CA LYS A 215 -2.11 3.20 -25.77
C LYS A 215 -1.87 4.62 -26.31
N ASN A 216 -1.69 4.78 -27.62
CA ASN A 216 -1.51 6.08 -28.28
C ASN A 216 -2.85 6.70 -28.72
N GLY A 217 -3.97 5.99 -28.57
CA GLY A 217 -5.31 6.43 -28.96
C GLY A 217 -5.72 6.07 -30.40
N TYR A 218 -4.84 5.45 -31.20
CA TYR A 218 -5.19 5.02 -32.55
C TYR A 218 -6.12 3.80 -32.53
N LYS A 219 -7.14 3.82 -33.39
CA LYS A 219 -8.04 2.68 -33.65
C LYS A 219 -7.20 1.48 -34.08
N LYS A 220 -7.43 0.33 -33.44
CA LYS A 220 -6.61 -0.89 -33.56
C LYS A 220 -7.38 -2.08 -34.08
N LEU A 221 -8.53 -2.36 -33.48
CA LEU A 221 -9.39 -3.48 -33.84
C LEU A 221 -10.83 -2.98 -33.98
N LEU A 222 -11.49 -3.46 -35.02
CA LEU A 222 -12.90 -3.21 -35.28
C LEU A 222 -13.54 -4.56 -35.64
N PRO A 223 -14.50 -5.06 -34.85
CA PRO A 223 -15.25 -6.27 -35.22
C PRO A 223 -15.96 -6.10 -36.57
N ASP A 224 -15.94 -7.14 -37.40
CA ASP A 224 -16.66 -7.19 -38.69
C ASP A 224 -18.10 -7.72 -38.56
N PHE A 225 -18.61 -7.79 -37.32
CA PHE A 225 -19.95 -8.21 -36.98
C PHE A 225 -20.59 -7.18 -36.04
N LYS A 226 -21.93 -7.24 -35.93
CA LYS A 226 -22.68 -6.31 -35.08
C LYS A 226 -22.32 -6.49 -33.60
N VAL A 227 -21.92 -5.41 -32.96
CA VAL A 227 -21.65 -5.34 -31.52
C VAL A 227 -22.36 -4.14 -30.93
N ASP A 228 -23.12 -4.38 -29.86
CA ASP A 228 -23.80 -3.33 -29.10
C ASP A 228 -22.98 -2.89 -27.87
N LEU A 229 -22.05 -3.73 -27.40
CA LEU A 229 -21.09 -3.41 -26.33
C LEU A 229 -19.82 -4.27 -26.42
N LEU A 230 -18.66 -3.67 -26.17
CA LEU A 230 -17.36 -4.35 -26.02
C LEU A 230 -16.89 -4.31 -24.57
N GLY A 231 -16.44 -5.45 -24.05
CA GLY A 231 -15.78 -5.55 -22.76
C GLY A 231 -14.26 -5.44 -22.84
N VAL A 232 -13.60 -5.55 -21.69
CA VAL A 232 -12.15 -5.41 -21.58
C VAL A 232 -11.45 -6.72 -21.96
N PHE A 233 -10.36 -6.64 -22.72
CA PHE A 233 -9.53 -7.80 -23.05
C PHE A 233 -8.82 -8.36 -21.82
N GLY A 234 -8.82 -9.68 -21.71
CA GLY A 234 -7.96 -10.43 -20.80
C GLY A 234 -7.72 -11.84 -21.30
N ASN A 235 -6.50 -12.35 -21.14
CA ASN A 235 -6.09 -13.67 -21.68
C ASN A 235 -6.46 -13.84 -23.17
N LYS A 236 -6.30 -12.77 -23.97
CA LYS A 236 -6.57 -12.70 -25.42
C LYS A 236 -8.03 -12.80 -25.84
N LEU A 237 -8.95 -12.80 -24.88
CA LEU A 237 -10.38 -12.85 -25.11
C LEU A 237 -11.05 -11.59 -24.58
N ALA A 238 -12.07 -11.13 -25.28
CA ALA A 238 -12.93 -10.04 -24.83
C ALA A 238 -14.41 -10.46 -24.97
N PRO A 239 -15.23 -10.25 -23.93
CA PRO A 239 -16.66 -10.43 -24.07
C PRO A 239 -17.24 -9.29 -24.93
N TYR A 240 -18.23 -9.62 -25.75
CA TYR A 240 -19.02 -8.65 -26.49
C TYR A 240 -20.50 -8.99 -26.35
N LYS A 241 -21.36 -7.98 -26.52
CA LYS A 241 -22.82 -8.13 -26.50
C LYS A 241 -23.41 -7.86 -27.88
N THR A 242 -24.37 -8.69 -28.28
CA THR A 242 -25.23 -8.47 -29.45
C THR A 242 -26.67 -8.80 -29.06
N GLY A 243 -27.57 -7.83 -29.18
CA GLY A 243 -28.93 -7.92 -28.65
C GLY A 243 -28.89 -8.11 -27.13
N GLU A 244 -29.50 -9.19 -26.64
CA GLU A 244 -29.54 -9.52 -25.21
C GLU A 244 -28.46 -10.51 -24.78
N LYS A 245 -27.66 -11.01 -25.72
CA LYS A 245 -26.73 -12.13 -25.47
C LYS A 245 -25.28 -11.68 -25.57
N TYR A 246 -24.45 -12.35 -24.79
CA TYR A 246 -23.00 -12.18 -24.77
C TYR A 246 -22.31 -13.36 -25.44
N SER A 247 -21.16 -13.10 -26.05
CA SER A 247 -20.20 -14.11 -26.50
C SER A 247 -18.78 -13.54 -26.39
N TYR A 248 -17.78 -14.25 -26.90
CA TYR A 248 -16.38 -13.87 -26.86
C TYR A 248 -15.79 -13.73 -28.26
N MET A 249 -14.85 -12.79 -28.38
CA MET A 249 -14.01 -12.63 -29.55
C MET A 249 -12.52 -12.73 -29.17
N ASP A 250 -11.70 -13.04 -30.16
CA ASP A 250 -10.24 -13.17 -30.04
C ASP A 250 -9.49 -11.84 -30.24
N GLU A 251 -8.16 -11.89 -30.15
CA GLU A 251 -7.29 -10.72 -30.36
C GLU A 251 -7.25 -10.19 -31.80
N TYR A 252 -7.92 -10.86 -32.74
CA TYR A 252 -8.07 -10.45 -34.14
C TYR A 252 -9.46 -9.91 -34.45
N ALA A 253 -10.28 -9.69 -33.42
CA ALA A 253 -11.68 -9.28 -33.51
C ALA A 253 -12.55 -10.25 -34.31
N LYS A 254 -12.26 -11.56 -34.20
CA LYS A 254 -13.09 -12.65 -34.72
C LYS A 254 -13.83 -13.33 -33.59
N LYS A 255 -15.02 -13.86 -33.88
CA LYS A 255 -15.78 -14.65 -32.91
C LYS A 255 -14.95 -15.85 -32.46
N ALA A 256 -14.69 -15.94 -31.16
CA ALA A 256 -13.90 -17.02 -30.58
C ALA A 256 -14.77 -18.25 -30.27
N ILE A 257 -16.08 -18.06 -30.11
CA ILE A 257 -17.04 -19.13 -29.83
C ILE A 257 -18.44 -18.76 -30.35
N GLU A 258 -19.20 -19.77 -30.79
CA GLU A 258 -20.61 -19.60 -31.22
C GLU A 258 -21.62 -19.67 -30.06
N LEU A 259 -21.24 -20.31 -28.96
CA LEU A 259 -22.05 -20.37 -27.74
C LEU A 259 -22.29 -18.96 -27.18
N THR A 260 -23.52 -18.72 -26.76
CA THR A 260 -23.94 -17.44 -26.17
C THR A 260 -24.40 -17.60 -24.73
N TYR A 261 -24.32 -16.49 -23.99
CA TYR A 261 -24.64 -16.38 -22.58
C TYR A 261 -25.61 -15.22 -22.33
N ASP A 262 -26.32 -15.26 -21.21
CA ASP A 262 -27.10 -14.11 -20.72
C ASP A 262 -26.18 -12.98 -20.26
N PHE A 263 -25.01 -13.34 -19.73
CA PHE A 263 -23.93 -12.43 -19.38
C PHE A 263 -22.58 -13.13 -19.51
N ALA A 264 -21.54 -12.39 -19.91
CA ALA A 264 -20.17 -12.89 -19.94
C ALA A 264 -19.19 -11.84 -19.37
N GLY A 265 -18.46 -12.22 -18.32
CA GLY A 265 -17.39 -11.42 -17.74
C GLY A 265 -16.07 -11.54 -18.52
N GLY A 266 -15.12 -10.68 -18.19
CA GLY A 266 -13.76 -10.70 -18.74
C GLY A 266 -12.92 -11.86 -18.20
N PHE A 267 -11.94 -12.30 -18.98
CA PHE A 267 -11.03 -13.36 -18.56
C PHE A 267 -9.85 -12.82 -17.74
N ALA A 268 -9.76 -13.22 -16.47
CA ALA A 268 -8.60 -13.01 -15.60
C ALA A 268 -8.15 -14.35 -15.01
N ASN A 269 -6.83 -14.55 -14.80
CA ASN A 269 -6.28 -15.84 -14.39
C ASN A 269 -6.79 -17.06 -15.20
N LYS A 270 -7.02 -16.87 -16.52
CA LYS A 270 -7.61 -17.88 -17.43
C LYS A 270 -8.99 -18.39 -16.99
N ARG A 271 -9.76 -17.56 -16.31
CA ARG A 271 -11.14 -17.83 -15.87
C ARG A 271 -12.05 -16.65 -16.16
N ALA A 272 -13.31 -16.92 -16.43
CA ALA A 272 -14.37 -15.91 -16.53
C ALA A 272 -15.65 -16.46 -15.89
N ALA A 273 -16.46 -15.56 -15.34
CA ALA A 273 -17.82 -15.87 -14.91
C ALA A 273 -18.79 -15.64 -16.07
N VAL A 274 -19.66 -16.61 -16.29
CA VAL A 274 -20.70 -16.54 -17.33
C VAL A 274 -22.05 -16.91 -16.74
N LYS A 275 -23.11 -16.27 -17.23
CA LYS A 275 -24.48 -16.52 -16.82
C LYS A 275 -25.27 -17.16 -17.94
N LYS A 276 -26.01 -18.22 -17.63
CA LYS A 276 -26.94 -18.88 -18.56
C LYS A 276 -28.14 -19.42 -17.81
N ASP A 277 -29.32 -19.16 -18.35
CA ASP A 277 -30.61 -19.62 -17.84
C ASP A 277 -30.81 -19.24 -16.36
N GLY A 278 -30.37 -18.02 -16.00
CA GLY A 278 -30.53 -17.46 -14.66
C GLY A 278 -29.44 -17.83 -13.64
N LYS A 279 -28.59 -18.81 -13.94
CA LYS A 279 -27.51 -19.27 -13.06
C LYS A 279 -26.12 -18.94 -13.61
N TRP A 280 -25.13 -18.90 -12.73
CA TRP A 280 -23.75 -18.59 -13.08
C TRP A 280 -22.85 -19.83 -13.01
N ALA A 281 -21.83 -19.84 -13.86
CA ALA A 281 -20.73 -20.80 -13.87
C ALA A 281 -19.40 -20.06 -14.07
N VAL A 282 -18.31 -20.72 -13.68
CA VAL A 282 -16.95 -20.32 -14.05
C VAL A 282 -16.44 -21.21 -15.17
N ILE A 283 -15.86 -20.59 -16.20
CA ILE A 283 -15.29 -21.27 -17.37
C ILE A 283 -13.79 -21.00 -17.50
N LYS A 284 -13.08 -21.90 -18.19
CA LYS A 284 -11.69 -21.73 -18.61
C LYS A 284 -11.61 -20.94 -19.92
N ASN A 285 -10.40 -20.51 -20.28
CA ASN A 285 -10.14 -19.75 -21.51
C ASN A 285 -10.27 -20.58 -22.81
N ASP A 286 -10.39 -21.90 -22.71
CA ASP A 286 -10.81 -22.80 -23.81
C ASP A 286 -12.34 -23.01 -23.84
N PHE A 287 -13.08 -22.24 -23.03
CA PHE A 287 -14.52 -22.29 -22.83
C PHE A 287 -15.07 -23.57 -22.17
N SER A 288 -14.20 -24.47 -21.70
CA SER A 288 -14.64 -25.59 -20.87
C SER A 288 -15.13 -25.10 -19.50
N GLN A 289 -16.16 -25.75 -18.98
CA GLN A 289 -16.70 -25.45 -17.65
C GLN A 289 -15.74 -25.91 -16.57
N VAL A 290 -15.52 -25.05 -15.57
CA VAL A 290 -14.91 -25.43 -14.28
C VAL A 290 -15.99 -25.97 -13.35
N THR A 291 -17.16 -25.35 -13.41
CA THR A 291 -18.34 -25.66 -12.60
C THR A 291 -19.55 -25.69 -13.52
N ASP A 292 -20.55 -26.48 -13.14
CA ASP A 292 -21.88 -26.39 -13.74
C ASP A 292 -22.51 -25.02 -13.44
N PHE A 293 -23.62 -24.68 -14.11
CA PHE A 293 -24.38 -23.46 -13.84
C PHE A 293 -25.18 -23.57 -12.53
N ILE A 294 -24.47 -23.49 -11.41
CA ILE A 294 -25.00 -23.73 -10.06
C ILE A 294 -25.14 -22.46 -9.21
N TYR A 295 -24.31 -21.45 -9.47
CA TYR A 295 -24.21 -20.27 -8.62
C TYR A 295 -25.39 -19.31 -8.86
N ASP A 296 -25.91 -18.75 -7.77
CA ASP A 296 -26.95 -17.71 -7.80
C ASP A 296 -26.39 -16.38 -8.31
N ASP A 297 -25.12 -16.11 -7.99
CA ASP A 297 -24.40 -14.89 -8.34
C ASP A 297 -22.88 -15.12 -8.33
N VAL A 298 -22.11 -14.30 -9.04
CA VAL A 298 -20.65 -14.28 -8.97
C VAL A 298 -20.18 -12.84 -8.87
N ILE A 299 -19.43 -12.52 -7.80
CA ILE A 299 -18.87 -11.19 -7.59
C ILE A 299 -17.83 -10.90 -8.67
N MET A 300 -17.92 -9.71 -9.24
CA MET A 300 -16.98 -9.18 -10.21
C MET A 300 -16.54 -7.77 -9.81
N ASP A 301 -15.40 -7.33 -10.31
CA ASP A 301 -15.03 -5.91 -10.27
C ASP A 301 -15.86 -5.09 -11.27
N ASP A 302 -15.69 -3.76 -11.23
CA ASP A 302 -16.41 -2.82 -12.09
C ASP A 302 -16.16 -3.03 -13.60
N LEU A 303 -15.17 -3.86 -13.97
CA LEU A 303 -14.86 -4.22 -15.36
C LEU A 303 -15.31 -5.63 -15.75
N GLY A 304 -15.99 -6.34 -14.85
CA GLY A 304 -16.52 -7.68 -15.10
C GLY A 304 -15.49 -8.80 -14.96
N PHE A 305 -14.37 -8.59 -14.28
CA PHE A 305 -13.45 -9.68 -13.93
C PHE A 305 -13.85 -10.31 -12.60
N ALA A 306 -14.06 -11.63 -12.60
CA ALA A 306 -14.49 -12.38 -11.42
C ALA A 306 -13.34 -12.91 -10.55
N THR A 307 -12.11 -12.89 -11.07
CA THR A 307 -10.96 -13.54 -10.43
C THR A 307 -9.85 -12.56 -10.12
N SER A 308 -9.28 -12.75 -8.93
CA SER A 308 -8.09 -12.06 -8.44
C SER A 308 -7.46 -12.95 -7.36
N GLN A 309 -6.14 -12.84 -7.14
CA GLN A 309 -5.40 -13.71 -6.21
C GLN A 309 -5.62 -15.23 -6.39
N ASN A 310 -5.94 -15.68 -7.61
CA ASN A 310 -6.32 -17.06 -7.94
C ASN A 310 -7.55 -17.59 -7.18
N VAL A 311 -8.48 -16.71 -6.83
CA VAL A 311 -9.79 -17.07 -6.26
C VAL A 311 -10.91 -16.29 -6.95
N TYR A 312 -12.15 -16.73 -6.74
CA TYR A 312 -13.37 -15.95 -7.02
C TYR A 312 -14.34 -16.06 -5.86
N ILE A 313 -15.32 -15.15 -5.81
CA ILE A 313 -16.38 -15.17 -4.81
C ILE A 313 -17.70 -15.41 -5.53
N ALA A 314 -18.41 -16.47 -5.16
CA ALA A 314 -19.69 -16.82 -5.76
C ALA A 314 -20.74 -17.13 -4.70
N LYS A 315 -22.00 -16.89 -5.04
CA LYS A 315 -23.15 -17.18 -4.21
C LYS A 315 -23.65 -18.59 -4.49
N LEU A 316 -23.61 -19.44 -3.49
CA LEU A 316 -24.12 -20.81 -3.52
C LEU A 316 -25.07 -20.98 -2.34
N ASP A 317 -26.26 -21.55 -2.60
CA ASP A 317 -27.28 -21.81 -1.58
C ASP A 317 -27.61 -20.59 -0.70
N GLY A 318 -27.69 -19.41 -1.33
CA GLY A 318 -28.09 -18.17 -0.65
C GLY A 318 -26.98 -17.41 0.08
N LYS A 319 -25.73 -17.91 0.11
CA LYS A 319 -24.57 -17.24 0.76
C LYS A 319 -23.38 -17.12 -0.19
N TYR A 320 -22.58 -16.08 -0.01
CA TYR A 320 -21.33 -15.92 -0.75
C TYR A 320 -20.21 -16.73 -0.10
N HIS A 321 -19.42 -17.39 -0.92
CA HIS A 321 -18.25 -18.17 -0.52
C HIS A 321 -17.08 -17.86 -1.44
N ILE A 322 -15.86 -18.07 -0.94
CA ILE A 322 -14.64 -17.95 -1.73
C ILE A 322 -14.30 -19.32 -2.32
N PHE A 323 -13.86 -19.37 -3.57
CA PHE A 323 -13.48 -20.60 -4.27
C PHE A 323 -12.11 -20.41 -4.93
N ASP A 324 -11.31 -21.47 -5.03
CA ASP A 324 -10.18 -21.46 -5.97
C ASP A 324 -10.65 -21.56 -7.43
N LEU A 325 -9.70 -21.39 -8.35
CA LEU A 325 -9.96 -21.43 -9.80
C LEU A 325 -10.43 -22.80 -10.33
N ASP A 326 -10.41 -23.85 -9.51
CA ASP A 326 -10.91 -25.17 -9.86
C ASP A 326 -12.30 -25.44 -9.24
N GLY A 327 -12.88 -24.45 -8.55
CA GLY A 327 -14.22 -24.52 -7.98
C GLY A 327 -14.29 -25.18 -6.60
N ASN A 328 -13.15 -25.37 -5.93
CA ASN A 328 -13.15 -25.84 -4.57
C ASN A 328 -13.35 -24.68 -3.60
N MET A 329 -14.34 -24.80 -2.72
CA MET A 329 -14.63 -23.81 -1.68
C MET A 329 -13.42 -23.63 -0.74
N LYS A 330 -13.16 -22.38 -0.35
CA LYS A 330 -12.16 -21.96 0.63
C LYS A 330 -12.85 -21.51 1.91
N GLY A 331 -12.36 -22.01 3.03
CA GLY A 331 -13.00 -21.81 4.33
C GLY A 331 -14.33 -22.55 4.45
N SER A 332 -14.98 -22.41 5.60
CA SER A 332 -16.31 -22.98 5.88
C SER A 332 -17.40 -21.91 6.07
N GLU A 333 -17.01 -20.65 6.22
CA GLU A 333 -17.93 -19.56 6.51
C GLU A 333 -18.63 -19.07 5.23
N GLY A 334 -19.92 -18.76 5.36
CA GLY A 334 -20.72 -18.14 4.29
C GLY A 334 -21.06 -16.69 4.63
N PHE A 335 -20.98 -15.82 3.63
CA PHE A 335 -21.18 -14.37 3.78
C PHE A 335 -22.56 -13.93 3.25
N ASP A 336 -23.12 -12.87 3.85
CA ASP A 336 -24.35 -12.23 3.40
C ASP A 336 -24.17 -11.45 2.08
N ASP A 337 -22.98 -10.86 1.90
CA ASP A 337 -22.56 -10.04 0.76
C ASP A 337 -21.03 -10.02 0.69
N ALA A 338 -20.45 -9.61 -0.43
CA ALA A 338 -19.01 -9.47 -0.62
C ALA A 338 -18.65 -8.43 -1.68
N LYS A 339 -17.41 -7.93 -1.62
CA LYS A 339 -16.77 -7.13 -2.69
C LYS A 339 -15.62 -7.91 -3.30
N ALA A 340 -15.30 -7.60 -4.56
CA ALA A 340 -14.17 -8.22 -5.24
C ALA A 340 -12.84 -7.93 -4.54
N PHE A 341 -11.87 -8.82 -4.72
CA PHE A 341 -10.47 -8.57 -4.36
C PHE A 341 -9.86 -7.59 -5.38
N VAL A 342 -9.60 -6.36 -4.96
CA VAL A 342 -9.06 -5.29 -5.83
C VAL A 342 -7.53 -5.18 -5.81
N SER A 343 -6.88 -5.91 -4.91
CA SER A 343 -5.42 -5.99 -4.74
C SER A 343 -5.03 -7.36 -4.20
N ASP A 344 -3.76 -7.56 -3.82
CA ASP A 344 -3.29 -8.75 -3.10
C ASP A 344 -3.64 -8.74 -1.59
N ASP A 345 -4.49 -7.80 -1.16
CA ASP A 345 -4.93 -7.64 0.22
C ASP A 345 -6.30 -8.31 0.48
N ILE A 346 -6.87 -8.13 1.67
CA ILE A 346 -8.13 -8.74 2.11
C ILE A 346 -9.38 -8.07 1.48
N ALA A 347 -10.39 -8.88 1.17
CA ALA A 347 -11.65 -8.41 0.59
C ALA A 347 -12.67 -8.04 1.67
N ALA A 348 -13.51 -7.05 1.37
CA ALA A 348 -14.65 -6.73 2.22
C ALA A 348 -15.75 -7.78 2.04
N VAL A 349 -16.21 -8.37 3.14
CA VAL A 349 -17.32 -9.33 3.19
C VAL A 349 -18.32 -8.89 4.25
N LYS A 350 -19.56 -9.37 4.17
CA LYS A 350 -20.63 -8.99 5.10
C LYS A 350 -21.09 -10.19 5.90
N MET A 351 -21.12 -10.05 7.22
CA MET A 351 -21.64 -11.07 8.14
C MET A 351 -22.54 -10.40 9.18
N ASN A 352 -23.72 -10.97 9.42
CA ASN A 352 -24.67 -10.47 10.41
C ASN A 352 -24.96 -8.97 10.21
N ASN A 353 -25.16 -8.56 8.96
CA ASN A 353 -25.36 -7.18 8.52
C ASN A 353 -24.20 -6.18 8.74
N LYS A 354 -23.01 -6.63 9.15
CA LYS A 354 -21.82 -5.79 9.32
C LYS A 354 -20.74 -6.15 8.31
N TRP A 355 -19.99 -5.15 7.87
CA TRP A 355 -18.84 -5.39 6.98
C TRP A 355 -17.60 -5.74 7.79
N CYS A 356 -16.93 -6.81 7.40
CA CYS A 356 -15.65 -7.28 7.90
C CYS A 356 -14.74 -7.61 6.71
N PHE A 357 -13.56 -8.16 6.98
CA PHE A 357 -12.58 -8.42 5.94
C PHE A 357 -12.03 -9.83 6.04
N ALA A 358 -12.01 -10.51 4.89
CA ALA A 358 -11.56 -11.88 4.75
C ALA A 358 -10.38 -11.99 3.78
N ASN A 359 -9.45 -12.88 4.07
CA ASN A 359 -8.39 -13.23 3.14
C ASN A 359 -8.87 -14.22 2.08
N LYS A 360 -8.00 -14.54 1.10
CA LYS A 360 -8.31 -15.46 0.01
C LYS A 360 -8.58 -16.91 0.45
N ASN A 361 -8.26 -17.28 1.69
CA ASN A 361 -8.57 -18.59 2.26
C ASN A 361 -9.97 -18.62 2.90
N GLY A 362 -10.69 -17.48 2.93
CA GLY A 362 -11.99 -17.37 3.60
C GLY A 362 -11.90 -17.10 5.10
N GLU A 363 -10.71 -16.82 5.63
CA GLU A 363 -10.50 -16.52 7.04
C GLU A 363 -10.75 -15.03 7.30
N ILE A 364 -11.53 -14.72 8.34
CA ILE A 364 -11.77 -13.34 8.76
C ILE A 364 -10.52 -12.81 9.47
N GLU A 365 -9.92 -11.74 8.92
CA GLU A 365 -8.75 -11.08 9.50
C GLU A 365 -9.13 -9.81 10.30
N LEU A 366 -10.22 -9.13 9.94
CA LEU A 366 -10.61 -7.89 10.60
C LEU A 366 -12.13 -7.75 10.69
N MET A 367 -12.64 -7.66 11.91
CA MET A 367 -14.04 -7.34 12.20
C MET A 367 -14.22 -5.83 12.36
N THR A 368 -15.31 -5.27 11.84
CA THR A 368 -15.64 -3.86 12.03
C THR A 368 -17.13 -3.64 12.29
N GLU A 369 -17.46 -2.44 12.76
CA GLU A 369 -18.83 -1.99 13.04
C GLU A 369 -19.40 -1.08 11.94
N TYR A 370 -18.71 -0.98 10.79
CA TYR A 370 -19.09 -0.07 9.73
C TYR A 370 -20.25 -0.59 8.88
N ARG A 371 -21.06 0.35 8.37
CA ARG A 371 -22.26 0.04 7.57
C ARG A 371 -21.93 -0.34 6.13
N ASN A 372 -20.77 0.09 5.65
CA ASN A 372 -20.24 -0.27 4.34
C ASN A 372 -18.70 -0.25 4.36
N ALA A 373 -18.09 -1.01 3.46
CA ALA A 373 -16.65 -1.05 3.26
C ALA A 373 -16.31 -1.34 1.81
N LYS A 374 -15.13 -0.87 1.38
CA LYS A 374 -14.44 -1.31 0.17
C LYS A 374 -13.29 -2.23 0.58
N SER A 375 -12.93 -3.18 -0.28
CA SER A 375 -11.82 -4.11 -0.04
C SER A 375 -10.50 -3.37 0.21
N PHE A 376 -9.59 -3.99 0.97
CA PHE A 376 -8.30 -3.38 1.24
C PHE A 376 -7.46 -3.25 -0.04
N SER A 377 -6.73 -2.14 -0.10
CA SER A 377 -5.68 -1.92 -1.07
C SER A 377 -4.69 -0.90 -0.54
N ASN A 378 -3.41 -1.11 -0.84
CA ASN A 378 -2.32 -0.28 -0.32
C ASN A 378 -2.26 -0.23 1.23
N GLY A 379 -2.80 -1.23 1.92
CA GLY A 379 -2.86 -1.29 3.39
C GLY A 379 -4.03 -0.54 4.03
N PHE A 380 -4.96 0.00 3.24
CA PHE A 380 -6.13 0.73 3.72
C PHE A 380 -7.43 0.24 3.10
N ALA A 381 -8.53 0.43 3.82
CA ALA A 381 -9.88 0.25 3.30
C ALA A 381 -10.71 1.52 3.50
N ALA A 382 -11.48 1.90 2.49
CA ALA A 382 -12.50 2.92 2.64
C ALA A 382 -13.69 2.32 3.41
N VAL A 383 -14.14 2.98 4.46
CA VAL A 383 -15.26 2.54 5.29
C VAL A 383 -16.29 3.66 5.44
N TYR A 384 -17.56 3.27 5.60
CA TYR A 384 -18.69 4.19 5.71
C TYR A 384 -19.31 4.12 7.10
N ASP A 385 -19.32 5.25 7.82
CA ASP A 385 -19.88 5.37 9.17
C ASP A 385 -21.41 5.52 9.20
N GLY A 386 -22.06 5.57 8.03
CA GLY A 386 -23.48 5.87 7.89
C GLY A 386 -23.79 7.31 7.46
N LYS A 387 -22.77 8.17 7.34
CA LYS A 387 -22.88 9.54 6.85
C LYS A 387 -21.81 9.86 5.80
N LYS A 388 -20.55 9.54 6.07
CA LYS A 388 -19.38 9.86 5.25
C LYS A 388 -18.43 8.66 5.16
N TRP A 389 -17.57 8.72 4.15
CA TRP A 389 -16.46 7.80 3.99
C TRP A 389 -15.19 8.35 4.65
N GLY A 390 -14.42 7.45 5.25
CA GLY A 390 -13.07 7.64 5.76
C GLY A 390 -12.23 6.40 5.44
N TYR A 391 -10.98 6.35 5.89
CA TYR A 391 -10.10 5.21 5.66
C TYR A 391 -9.56 4.64 6.96
N ILE A 392 -9.53 3.30 7.05
CA ILE A 392 -8.94 2.56 8.15
C ILE A 392 -7.73 1.75 7.69
N ASN A 393 -6.82 1.46 8.61
CA ASN A 393 -5.75 0.48 8.43
C ASN A 393 -6.19 -0.93 8.89
N LYS A 394 -5.27 -1.91 8.80
CA LYS A 394 -5.50 -3.30 9.24
C LYS A 394 -5.70 -3.50 10.74
N LYS A 395 -5.48 -2.47 11.57
CA LYS A 395 -5.80 -2.47 13.00
C LYS A 395 -7.17 -1.82 13.30
N ALA A 396 -7.98 -1.57 12.27
CA ALA A 396 -9.22 -0.79 12.34
C ALA A 396 -9.04 0.64 12.88
N THR A 397 -7.82 1.18 12.87
CA THR A 397 -7.57 2.57 13.23
C THR A 397 -7.96 3.46 12.06
N VAL A 398 -8.77 4.49 12.32
CA VAL A 398 -9.07 5.55 11.33
C VAL A 398 -7.79 6.34 11.06
N VAL A 399 -7.31 6.29 9.82
CA VAL A 399 -6.11 6.99 9.37
C VAL A 399 -6.44 8.23 8.54
N ILE A 400 -7.60 8.24 7.90
CA ILE A 400 -8.15 9.42 7.23
C ILE A 400 -9.58 9.60 7.74
N ASP A 401 -9.81 10.75 8.37
CA ASP A 401 -11.09 11.08 9.00
C ASP A 401 -12.26 11.03 8.02
N PHE A 402 -13.43 10.74 8.57
CA PHE A 402 -14.69 10.73 7.84
C PHE A 402 -15.01 12.13 7.31
N GLY A 403 -14.98 12.29 5.99
CA GLY A 403 -15.20 13.59 5.36
C GLY A 403 -15.69 13.54 3.92
N PHE A 404 -15.65 12.37 3.29
CA PHE A 404 -15.99 12.22 1.88
C PHE A 404 -17.44 11.74 1.70
N SER A 405 -18.14 12.27 0.70
CA SER A 405 -19.45 11.72 0.30
C SER A 405 -19.29 10.40 -0.47
N GLU A 406 -18.18 10.22 -1.18
CA GLU A 406 -17.82 9.02 -1.92
C GLU A 406 -16.30 8.79 -1.82
N ALA A 407 -15.88 7.52 -1.77
CA ALA A 407 -14.47 7.13 -1.68
C ALA A 407 -14.21 5.83 -2.45
N GLY A 408 -13.15 5.85 -3.27
CA GLY A 408 -12.62 4.67 -3.96
C GLY A 408 -11.49 3.99 -3.17
N CYS A 409 -11.07 2.82 -3.66
CA CYS A 409 -9.89 2.12 -3.16
C CYS A 409 -8.61 2.90 -3.51
N PHE A 410 -7.57 2.81 -2.67
CA PHE A 410 -6.24 3.26 -3.07
C PHE A 410 -5.67 2.34 -4.14
N ASN A 411 -5.03 2.87 -5.16
CA ASN A 411 -4.26 2.08 -6.10
C ASN A 411 -2.86 1.75 -5.58
N SER A 412 -2.07 0.98 -6.33
CA SER A 412 -0.71 0.59 -5.96
C SER A 412 0.25 1.77 -5.80
N SER A 413 -0.07 2.95 -6.36
CA SER A 413 0.68 4.19 -6.20
C SER A 413 0.15 5.08 -5.06
N GLY A 414 -0.70 4.55 -4.18
CA GLY A 414 -1.23 5.28 -3.02
C GLY A 414 -2.20 6.40 -3.40
N VAL A 415 -2.89 6.31 -4.54
CA VAL A 415 -3.88 7.30 -4.99
C VAL A 415 -5.30 6.74 -4.96
N ALA A 416 -6.25 7.50 -4.42
CA ALA A 416 -7.68 7.18 -4.47
C ALA A 416 -8.50 8.36 -4.99
N ALA A 417 -9.56 8.08 -5.74
CA ALA A 417 -10.58 9.06 -6.08
C ALA A 417 -11.56 9.22 -4.90
N VAL A 418 -11.83 10.47 -4.51
CA VAL A 418 -12.75 10.80 -3.42
C VAL A 418 -13.60 12.01 -3.80
N LYS A 419 -14.76 12.15 -3.16
CA LYS A 419 -15.67 13.28 -3.37
C LYS A 419 -15.90 14.05 -2.08
N LYS A 420 -15.56 15.34 -2.09
CA LYS A 420 -15.88 16.30 -1.02
C LYS A 420 -16.32 17.61 -1.66
N GLY A 421 -17.62 17.70 -1.95
CA GLY A 421 -18.15 18.70 -2.86
C GLY A 421 -17.93 18.26 -4.31
N THR A 422 -16.72 18.45 -4.82
CA THR A 422 -16.29 17.96 -6.14
C THR A 422 -15.42 16.69 -6.01
N TRP A 423 -15.22 16.01 -7.13
CA TRP A 423 -14.26 14.92 -7.24
C TRP A 423 -12.82 15.43 -7.17
N LYS A 424 -11.97 14.68 -6.46
CA LYS A 424 -10.55 14.94 -6.29
C LYS A 424 -9.80 13.62 -6.18
N PHE A 425 -8.49 13.65 -6.39
CA PHE A 425 -7.62 12.58 -5.94
C PHE A 425 -6.97 12.93 -4.62
N ILE A 426 -6.82 11.93 -3.75
CA ILE A 426 -5.92 11.99 -2.61
C ILE A 426 -4.74 11.08 -2.88
N LYS A 427 -3.54 11.58 -2.62
CA LYS A 427 -2.29 10.81 -2.72
C LYS A 427 -1.64 10.71 -1.35
N LEU A 428 -1.43 9.49 -0.87
CA LEU A 428 -0.69 9.24 0.37
C LEU A 428 0.74 9.76 0.26
N VAL A 429 1.27 10.28 1.36
CA VAL A 429 2.68 10.65 1.45
C VAL A 429 3.52 9.36 1.50
N GLU A 430 4.48 9.25 0.57
CA GLU A 430 5.39 8.10 0.42
C GLU A 430 6.65 8.21 1.29
#